data_AF-A0A3D3ACG4-F1
#
_entry.id   AF-A0A3D3ACG4-F1
#
_cell.length_a   1.000
_cell.length_b   1.000
_cell.length_c   1.000
_cell.angle_alpha   90.00
_cell.angle_beta   90.00
_cell.angle_gamma   90.00
#
_symmetry.space_group_name_H-M   'P 1'
#
loop_
_entity.id
_entity.type
_entity.pdbx_description
1 polymer ?
#
loop_
_entity_poly.entity_id
_entity_poly.type
_entity_poly.pdbx_seq_one_letter_code
_entity_poly.pdbx_strand_id
1 'polypeptide(L)'
;MFKALFQYSFLQHAVISAALASIVCGIIGTIVVEKKLVMMSGGIAHAAFGGIGMGYFLGFEPIIGALIFSVLSAVGVVKIKKSTNTDADTITGMFWSFGMALGILFISFTPGYPPDMSSYLFGDI
;
A
#
# COMPACT_ATOMS: atom_id res chain seq x y z
N MET A 1 -8.75 -16.38 27.92
CA MET A 1 -8.61 -15.60 26.69
C MET A 1 -8.66 -14.10 26.95
N PHE A 2 -9.77 -13.52 27.45
CA PHE A 2 -9.90 -12.07 27.65
C PHE A 2 -8.94 -11.43 28.68
N LYS A 3 -8.43 -12.18 29.66
CA LYS A 3 -7.41 -11.64 30.59
C LYS A 3 -6.09 -11.30 29.90
N ALA A 4 -5.71 -12.01 28.83
CA ALA A 4 -4.47 -11.76 28.10
C ALA A 4 -4.46 -10.37 27.42
N LEU A 5 -5.62 -9.88 26.99
CA LEU A 5 -5.80 -8.54 26.43
C LEU A 5 -5.40 -7.41 27.39
N PHE A 6 -5.66 -7.59 28.68
CA PHE A 6 -5.35 -6.58 29.68
C PHE A 6 -3.95 -6.74 30.29
N GLN A 7 -3.27 -7.85 29.99
CA GLN A 7 -1.99 -8.20 30.61
C GLN A 7 -0.80 -7.90 29.68
N TYR A 8 -0.98 -8.06 28.37
CA TYR A 8 0.08 -7.84 27.39
C TYR A 8 -0.09 -6.49 26.68
N SER A 9 0.90 -5.61 26.84
CA SER A 9 0.91 -4.31 26.17
C SER A 9 0.89 -4.44 24.65
N PHE A 10 1.59 -5.40 24.04
CA PHE A 10 1.56 -5.56 22.57
C PHE A 10 0.14 -5.85 22.05
N LEU A 11 -0.63 -6.66 22.78
CA LEU A 11 -2.01 -6.99 22.41
C LEU A 11 -2.94 -5.77 22.53
N GLN A 12 -2.66 -4.87 23.49
CA GLN A 12 -3.38 -3.59 23.61
C GLN A 12 -3.06 -2.67 22.44
N HIS A 13 -1.79 -2.53 22.06
CA HIS A 13 -1.39 -1.74 20.90
C HIS A 13 -2.02 -2.27 19.61
N ALA A 14 -2.05 -3.60 19.43
CA ALA A 14 -2.69 -4.26 18.29
C ALA A 14 -4.20 -3.95 18.20
N VAL A 15 -4.91 -3.98 19.33
CA VAL A 15 -6.35 -3.64 19.34
C VAL A 15 -6.57 -2.15 19.07
N ILE A 16 -5.74 -1.27 19.63
CA ILE A 16 -5.84 0.17 19.41
C ILE A 16 -5.55 0.51 17.94
N SER A 17 -4.49 -0.05 17.35
CA SER A 17 -4.15 0.16 15.94
C SER A 17 -5.23 -0.39 15.02
N ALA A 18 -5.76 -1.59 15.29
CA ALA A 18 -6.88 -2.16 14.53
C ALA A 18 -8.14 -1.29 14.62
N ALA A 19 -8.47 -0.74 15.80
CA ALA A 19 -9.60 0.16 15.97
C ALA A 19 -9.43 1.47 15.18
N LEU A 20 -8.26 2.10 15.28
CA LEU A 20 -7.94 3.31 14.52
C LEU A 20 -7.96 3.06 13.02
N ALA A 21 -7.35 1.97 12.55
CA ALA A 21 -7.36 1.56 11.15
C ALA A 21 -8.79 1.32 10.64
N SER A 22 -9.65 0.67 11.44
CA SER A 22 -11.05 0.41 11.08
C SER A 22 -11.86 1.69 10.89
N ILE A 23 -11.65 2.70 11.74
CA ILE A 23 -12.31 4.01 11.60
C ILE A 23 -11.88 4.69 10.30
N VAL A 24 -10.57 4.71 10.03
CA VAL A 24 -10.02 5.33 8.81
C VAL A 24 -10.50 4.60 7.56
N CYS A 25 -10.44 3.27 7.55
CA CYS A 25 -10.92 2.45 6.43
C CYS A 25 -12.42 2.59 6.19
N GLY A 26 -13.24 2.72 7.25
CA GLY A 26 -14.67 2.96 7.12
C GLY A 26 -14.98 4.29 6.44
N ILE A 27 -14.31 5.37 6.86
CA ILE A 27 -14.48 6.71 6.28
C ILE A 27 -13.98 6.73 4.83
N ILE A 28 -12.76 6.28 4.57
CA ILE A 28 -12.17 6.29 3.22
C ILE A 28 -12.96 5.36 2.29
N GLY A 29 -13.36 4.18 2.76
CA GLY A 29 -14.11 3.20 1.98
C GLY A 29 -15.42 3.75 1.43
N THR A 30 -16.19 4.48 2.25
CA THR A 30 -17.43 5.13 1.78
C THR A 30 -17.17 6.13 0.65
N ILE A 31 -16.14 6.97 0.77
CA ILE A 31 -15.74 7.95 -0.25
C ILE A 31 -15.29 7.24 -1.54
N VAL A 32 -14.51 6.17 -1.42
CA VAL A 32 -14.01 5.37 -2.55
C VAL A 32 -15.17 4.74 -3.34
N VAL A 33 -16.16 4.20 -2.65
CA VAL A 33 -17.34 3.58 -3.28
C VAL A 33 -18.23 4.64 -3.94
N GLU A 34 -18.53 5.74 -3.26
CA GLU A 34 -19.37 6.82 -3.80
C GLU A 34 -18.78 7.40 -5.10
N LYS A 35 -17.44 7.58 -5.13
CA LYS A 35 -16.73 8.14 -6.28
C LYS A 35 -16.36 7.11 -7.36
N LYS A 36 -16.77 5.86 -7.21
CA LYS A 36 -16.41 4.75 -8.12
C LYS A 36 -14.89 4.62 -8.32
N LEU A 37 -14.11 4.81 -7.25
CA LEU A 37 -12.65 4.72 -7.24
C LEU A 37 -12.13 3.37 -6.71
N VAL A 38 -13.00 2.35 -6.65
CA VAL A 38 -12.70 1.05 -6.02
C VAL A 38 -11.46 0.39 -6.65
N MET A 39 -11.39 0.36 -7.99
CA MET A 39 -10.22 -0.18 -8.70
C MET A 39 -8.96 0.62 -8.37
N MET A 40 -9.07 1.95 -8.36
CA MET A 40 -7.96 2.86 -8.05
C MET A 40 -7.39 2.62 -6.65
N SER A 41 -8.24 2.41 -5.65
CA SER A 41 -7.82 2.12 -4.28
C SER A 41 -7.00 0.82 -4.19
N GLY A 42 -7.47 -0.26 -4.83
CA GLY A 42 -6.75 -1.54 -4.82
C GLY A 42 -5.44 -1.49 -5.63
N GLY A 43 -5.48 -0.87 -6.81
CA GLY A 43 -4.30 -0.78 -7.68
C GLY A 43 -3.19 0.09 -7.10
N ILE A 44 -3.51 1.18 -6.39
CA ILE A 44 -2.51 2.02 -5.72
C ILE A 44 -1.87 1.25 -4.55
N ALA A 45 -2.63 0.48 -3.78
CA ALA A 45 -2.10 -0.32 -2.68
C ALA A 45 -1.02 -1.29 -3.15
N HIS A 46 -1.25 -1.96 -4.29
CA HIS A 46 -0.23 -2.83 -4.88
C HIS A 46 0.88 -2.05 -5.61
N ALA A 47 0.58 -0.91 -6.21
CA ALA A 47 1.61 -0.06 -6.80
C ALA A 47 2.62 0.40 -5.73
N ALA A 48 2.16 0.70 -4.51
CA ALA A 48 2.98 1.10 -3.37
C ALA A 48 4.12 0.11 -3.06
N PHE A 49 3.94 -1.17 -3.39
CA PHE A 49 4.97 -2.20 -3.26
C PHE A 49 6.26 -1.86 -4.00
N GLY A 50 6.16 -1.14 -5.13
CA GLY A 50 7.32 -0.61 -5.85
C GLY A 50 8.16 0.35 -5.01
N GLY A 51 7.49 1.18 -4.20
CA GLY A 51 8.12 2.10 -3.27
C GLY A 51 8.77 1.40 -2.08
N ILE A 52 8.18 0.31 -1.60
CA ILE A 52 8.76 -0.53 -0.54
C ILE A 52 10.07 -1.15 -1.02
N GLY A 53 10.07 -1.75 -2.21
CA GLY A 53 11.28 -2.31 -2.83
C GLY A 53 12.37 -1.24 -3.03
N MET A 54 11.98 -0.05 -3.47
CA MET A 54 12.90 1.09 -3.60
C MET A 54 13.49 1.51 -2.25
N GLY A 55 12.69 1.52 -1.18
CA GLY A 55 13.16 1.81 0.19
C GLY A 55 14.21 0.83 0.68
N TYR A 56 13.98 -0.47 0.47
CA TYR A 56 14.97 -1.49 0.78
C TYR A 56 16.26 -1.34 -0.02
N PHE A 57 16.16 -1.05 -1.31
CA PHE A 57 17.33 -0.91 -2.18
C PHE A 57 18.21 0.30 -1.82
N LEU A 58 17.58 1.44 -1.50
CA LEU A 58 18.29 2.68 -1.13
C LEU A 58 18.61 2.79 0.37
N GLY A 59 18.17 1.82 1.18
CA GLY A 59 18.45 1.76 2.62
C GLY A 59 17.69 2.79 3.46
N PHE A 60 16.55 3.31 2.98
CA PHE A 60 15.68 4.20 3.75
C PHE A 60 14.41 3.47 4.24
N GLU A 61 13.66 4.11 5.13
CA GLU A 61 12.48 3.50 5.75
C GLU A 61 11.41 3.13 4.70
N PRO A 62 11.06 1.84 4.54
CA PRO A 62 10.20 1.36 3.43
C PRO A 62 8.82 2.01 3.39
N ILE A 63 8.29 2.41 4.54
CA ILE A 63 6.98 3.09 4.67
C ILE A 63 7.00 4.44 3.95
N ILE A 64 8.10 5.19 4.04
CA ILE A 64 8.25 6.47 3.35
C ILE A 64 8.28 6.25 1.83
N GLY A 65 8.95 5.19 1.38
CA GLY A 65 8.98 4.80 -0.04
C GLY A 65 7.61 4.42 -0.56
N ALA A 66 6.88 3.61 0.20
CA ALA A 66 5.51 3.24 -0.09
C ALA A 66 4.61 4.48 -0.23
N LEU A 67 4.74 5.43 0.70
CA LEU A 67 3.95 6.66 0.71
C LEU A 67 4.25 7.53 -0.53
N ILE A 68 5.53 7.78 -0.82
CA ILE A 68 5.94 8.57 -1.99
C ILE A 68 5.46 7.92 -3.27
N PHE A 69 5.66 6.60 -3.41
CA PHE A 69 5.28 5.87 -4.61
C PHE A 69 3.76 5.79 -4.78
N SER A 70 2.99 5.67 -3.69
CA SER A 70 1.53 5.70 -3.70
C SER A 70 1.00 7.04 -4.20
N VAL A 71 1.56 8.15 -3.69
CA VAL A 71 1.19 9.50 -4.12
C VAL A 71 1.54 9.73 -5.58
N LEU A 72 2.75 9.33 -6.00
CA LEU A 72 3.18 9.42 -7.40
C LEU A 72 2.29 8.59 -8.33
N SER A 73 1.92 7.38 -7.93
CA SER A 73 1.01 6.52 -8.68
C SER A 73 -0.38 7.13 -8.79
N ALA A 74 -0.94 7.64 -7.68
CA ALA A 74 -2.24 8.31 -7.68
C ALA A 74 -2.26 9.53 -8.61
N VAL A 75 -1.24 10.39 -8.54
CA VAL A 75 -1.11 11.57 -9.41
C VAL A 75 -0.89 11.15 -10.86
N GLY A 76 -0.09 10.11 -11.11
CA GLY A 76 0.16 9.53 -12.42
C GLY A 76 -1.12 9.06 -13.09
N VAL A 77 -1.93 8.27 -12.38
CA VAL A 77 -3.24 7.79 -12.85
C VAL A 77 -4.14 8.97 -13.23
N VAL A 78 -4.27 9.98 -12.36
CA VAL A 78 -5.13 11.14 -12.63
C VAL A 78 -4.63 11.97 -13.83
N LYS A 79 -3.31 12.16 -13.96
CA LYS A 79 -2.72 12.94 -15.05
C LYS A 79 -2.89 12.24 -16.40
N ILE A 80 -2.65 10.93 -16.45
CA ILE A 80 -2.82 10.12 -17.67
C ILE A 80 -4.30 10.07 -18.06
N LYS A 81 -5.20 9.88 -17.09
CA LYS A 81 -6.64 9.92 -17.31
C LYS A 81 -7.11 11.27 -17.87
N LYS A 82 -6.51 12.38 -17.45
CA LYS A 82 -6.86 13.71 -17.99
C LYS A 82 -6.35 13.92 -19.43
N SER A 83 -5.25 13.26 -19.80
CA SER A 83 -4.62 13.42 -21.12
C SER A 83 -5.09 12.41 -22.16
N THR A 84 -5.77 11.34 -21.76
CA THR A 84 -6.20 10.23 -22.62
C THR A 84 -7.68 9.93 -22.42
N ASN A 85 -8.33 9.34 -23.43
CA ASN A 85 -9.72 8.88 -23.31
C ASN A 85 -9.81 7.43 -22.80
N THR A 86 -8.81 7.01 -22.01
CA THR A 86 -8.68 5.64 -21.50
C THR A 86 -9.35 5.53 -20.13
N ASP A 87 -9.99 4.39 -19.88
CA ASP A 87 -10.63 4.12 -18.60
C ASP A 87 -9.63 4.16 -17.43
N ALA A 88 -10.06 4.77 -16.33
CA ALA A 88 -9.25 4.89 -15.12
C ALA A 88 -8.82 3.52 -14.57
N ASP A 89 -9.67 2.51 -14.74
CA ASP A 89 -9.43 1.14 -14.28
C ASP A 89 -8.27 0.49 -15.04
N THR A 90 -8.19 0.72 -16.35
CA THR A 90 -7.09 0.23 -17.19
C THR A 90 -5.77 0.89 -16.84
N ILE A 91 -5.77 2.22 -16.64
CA ILE A 91 -4.58 2.96 -16.22
C ILE A 91 -4.12 2.46 -14.85
N THR A 92 -5.06 2.28 -13.92
CA THR A 92 -4.78 1.75 -12.59
C THR A 92 -4.17 0.34 -12.65
N GLY A 93 -4.71 -0.56 -13.47
CA GLY A 93 -4.15 -1.90 -13.66
C GLY A 93 -2.73 -1.90 -14.22
N MET A 94 -2.40 -0.92 -15.08
CA MET A 94 -1.04 -0.68 -15.55
C MET A 94 -0.10 -0.29 -14.39
N PHE A 95 -0.51 0.66 -13.55
CA PHE A 95 0.29 1.07 -12.37
C PHE A 95 0.45 -0.06 -11.36
N TRP A 96 -0.57 -0.89 -11.16
CA TRP A 96 -0.48 -2.08 -10.33
C TRP A 96 0.62 -3.01 -10.83
N SER A 97 0.54 -3.45 -12.08
CA SER A 97 1.52 -4.38 -12.66
C SER A 97 2.93 -3.80 -12.64
N PHE A 98 3.05 -2.50 -12.94
CA PHE A 98 4.32 -1.77 -12.94
C PHE A 98 4.94 -1.67 -11.53
N GLY A 99 4.16 -1.26 -10.53
CA GLY A 99 4.66 -1.13 -9.16
C GLY A 99 5.03 -2.47 -8.54
N MET A 100 4.24 -3.53 -8.77
CA MET A 100 4.59 -4.88 -8.32
C MET A 100 5.90 -5.38 -8.97
N ALA A 101 6.03 -5.22 -10.28
CA ALA A 101 7.24 -5.62 -11.01
C ALA A 101 8.47 -4.84 -10.52
N LEU A 102 8.35 -3.51 -10.36
CA LEU A 102 9.43 -2.68 -9.83
C LEU A 102 9.82 -3.08 -8.41
N GLY A 103 8.85 -3.36 -7.54
CA GLY A 103 9.11 -3.78 -6.17
C GLY A 103 9.97 -5.04 -6.15
N ILE A 104 9.54 -6.07 -6.88
CA ILE A 104 10.28 -7.35 -7.00
C ILE A 104 11.67 -7.13 -7.59
N LEU A 105 11.82 -6.28 -8.62
CA LEU A 105 13.12 -5.96 -9.21
C LEU A 105 14.07 -5.30 -8.21
N PHE A 106 13.62 -4.29 -7.47
CA PHE A 106 14.47 -3.62 -6.47
C PHE A 106 14.86 -4.54 -5.32
N ILE A 107 13.95 -5.41 -4.87
CA ILE A 107 14.24 -6.43 -3.87
C ILE A 107 15.29 -7.41 -4.40
N SER A 108 15.15 -7.86 -5.65
CA SER A 108 16.10 -8.79 -6.28
C SER A 108 17.51 -8.20 -6.42
N PHE A 109 17.61 -6.88 -6.57
CA PHE A 109 18.90 -6.18 -6.61
C PHE A 109 19.46 -5.83 -5.23
N THR A 110 18.67 -5.95 -4.16
CA THR A 110 19.12 -5.65 -2.81
C THR A 110 19.96 -6.82 -2.27
N PRO A 111 21.25 -6.62 -1.96
CA PRO A 111 22.10 -7.68 -1.43
C PRO A 111 21.74 -7.96 0.04
N GLY A 112 21.14 -9.12 0.33
CA GLY A 112 20.81 -9.52 1.71
C GLY A 112 19.65 -10.50 1.82
N TYR A 113 19.20 -10.71 3.07
CA TYR A 113 18.03 -11.54 3.38
C TYR A 113 16.77 -10.87 2.81
N PRO A 114 15.97 -11.56 1.97
CA PRO A 114 14.73 -10.99 1.47
C PRO A 114 13.80 -10.70 2.66
N PRO A 115 13.34 -9.45 2.84
CA PRO A 115 12.37 -9.13 3.88
C PRO A 115 11.10 -9.96 3.71
N ASP A 116 10.34 -10.14 4.78
CA ASP A 116 9.04 -10.80 4.71
C ASP A 116 8.05 -9.91 3.93
N MET A 117 8.06 -10.09 2.61
CA MET A 117 7.22 -9.33 1.67
C MET A 117 5.75 -9.58 1.92
N SER A 118 5.42 -10.76 2.46
CA SER A 118 4.07 -11.16 2.81
C SER A 118 3.45 -10.21 3.82
N SER A 119 4.18 -9.83 4.87
CA SER A 119 3.71 -8.90 5.90
C SER A 119 3.41 -7.51 5.35
N TYR A 120 4.16 -7.03 4.36
CA TYR A 120 3.88 -5.74 3.72
C TYR A 120 2.74 -5.80 2.68
N LEU A 121 2.57 -6.94 2.02
CA LEU A 121 1.55 -7.12 0.99
C LEU A 121 0.16 -7.30 1.60
N PHE A 122 0.08 -8.02 2.73
CA PHE A 122 -1.17 -8.39 3.39
C PHE A 122 -1.44 -7.57 4.66
N GLY A 123 -0.44 -6.89 5.19
CA GLY A 123 -0.51 -6.15 6.45
C GLY A 123 -0.21 -7.03 7.67
N ASP A 124 0.37 -6.41 8.70
CA ASP A 124 0.65 -7.01 10.00
C ASP A 124 0.37 -5.96 11.11
N ILE A 125 0.00 -6.41 12.31
CA ILE A 125 -0.42 -5.58 13.44
C ILE A 125 0.24 -6.03 14.74
#